data_AF-A0A1S3CZ50-F1
#
_entry.id   AF-A0A1S3CZ50-F1
#
_cell.length_a   1.000
_cell.length_b   1.000
_cell.length_c   1.000
_cell.angle_alpha   90.00
_cell.angle_beta   90.00
_cell.angle_gamma   90.00
#
_symmetry.space_group_name_H-M   'P 1'
#
loop_
_entity.id
_entity.type
_entity.pdbx_description
1 polymer ?
#
loop_
_entity_poly.entity_id
_entity_poly.type
_entity_poly.pdbx_seq_one_letter_code
_entity_poly.pdbx_strand_id
1 'polypeptide(L)'
;MQTGWPLQGHVPVFVSNTEVVFYIGDPRKHTNTVTVLNPYDIDISYQVFSTVTGDEKYTVVEPRGSIKPKHCKDFILRHNAPYPSNCGVTDKFRIKIYDNVTKQVSINL
;
A
#
# COMPACT_ATOMS: atom_id res chain seq x y z
N MET A 1 -27.53 -19.30 -16.72
CA MET A 1 -26.41 -18.52 -17.30
C MET A 1 -25.35 -18.41 -16.22
N GLN A 2 -24.14 -18.93 -16.44
CA GLN A 2 -23.02 -18.75 -15.51
C GLN A 2 -22.25 -17.49 -15.91
N THR A 3 -22.23 -16.48 -15.03
CA THR A 3 -21.33 -15.32 -15.18
C THR A 3 -20.02 -15.64 -14.47
N GLY A 4 -18.93 -15.79 -15.23
CA GLY A 4 -17.58 -15.96 -14.69
C GLY A 4 -17.09 -14.71 -13.93
N TRP A 5 -16.00 -14.78 -13.15
CA TRP A 5 -14.97 -15.82 -13.03
C TRP A 5 -14.70 -16.12 -11.55
N PRO A 6 -14.14 -17.29 -11.19
CA PRO A 6 -13.52 -17.45 -9.88
C PRO A 6 -12.29 -16.52 -9.81
N LEU A 7 -12.35 -15.46 -9.00
CA LEU A 7 -11.22 -14.56 -8.72
C LEU A 7 -10.17 -15.23 -7.84
N GLN A 8 -9.64 -16.37 -8.29
CA GLN A 8 -8.55 -17.12 -7.64
C GLN A 8 -7.17 -16.47 -7.89
N GLY A 9 -7.17 -15.22 -8.36
CA GLY A 9 -6.00 -14.37 -8.56
C GLY A 9 -6.32 -12.93 -8.18
N HIS A 10 -5.70 -12.47 -7.10
CA HIS A 10 -5.08 -11.14 -6.99
C HIS A 10 -5.81 -9.98 -7.70
N VAL A 11 -6.75 -9.33 -6.99
CA VAL A 11 -7.49 -8.14 -7.46
C VAL A 11 -6.52 -7.01 -7.87
N PRO A 12 -6.36 -6.66 -9.17
CA PRO A 12 -5.45 -5.60 -9.58
C PRO A 12 -5.95 -4.20 -9.18
N VAL A 13 -5.02 -3.31 -8.83
CA VAL A 13 -5.22 -1.87 -8.63
C VAL A 13 -4.07 -1.12 -9.30
N PHE A 14 -4.27 0.15 -9.65
CA PHE A 14 -3.18 0.99 -10.16
C PHE A 14 -2.52 1.74 -9.01
N VAL A 15 -1.19 1.86 -9.05
CA VAL A 15 -0.38 2.49 -8.01
C VAL A 15 0.53 3.55 -8.64
N SER A 16 0.62 4.74 -8.06
CA SER A 16 1.38 5.86 -8.66
C SER A 16 2.89 5.62 -8.69
N ASN A 17 3.45 5.02 -7.64
CA ASN A 17 4.86 4.70 -7.50
C ASN A 17 5.01 3.27 -6.95
N THR A 18 5.87 2.45 -7.56
CA THR A 18 6.24 1.12 -7.03
C THR A 18 7.42 1.17 -6.05
N GLU A 19 8.13 2.30 -5.97
CA GLU A 19 9.27 2.53 -5.10
C GLU A 19 9.16 3.91 -4.44
N VAL A 20 9.66 4.05 -3.21
CA VAL A 20 9.75 5.33 -2.48
C VAL A 20 11.14 5.50 -1.88
N VAL A 21 11.75 6.67 -2.07
CA VAL A 21 13.10 6.98 -1.60
C VAL A 21 13.05 8.06 -0.52
N PHE A 22 13.72 7.81 0.60
CA PHE A 22 13.81 8.72 1.74
C PHE A 22 15.23 9.28 1.87
N TYR A 23 15.38 10.53 2.29
CA TYR A 23 16.67 11.22 2.33
C TYR A 23 16.99 11.73 3.74
N ILE A 24 18.01 11.14 4.38
CA ILE A 24 18.45 11.47 5.75
C ILE A 24 18.76 12.96 5.99
N GLY A 25 19.23 13.67 4.96
CA GLY A 25 19.61 15.08 5.05
C GLY A 25 18.43 16.07 4.99
N ASP A 26 17.20 15.61 4.76
CA ASP A 26 16.03 16.49 4.62
C ASP A 26 14.79 15.86 5.31
N PRO A 27 14.41 16.33 6.51
CA PRO A 27 13.23 15.84 7.22
C PRO A 27 11.92 15.93 6.44
N ARG A 28 11.82 16.81 5.42
CA ARG A 28 10.63 16.91 4.56
C ARG A 28 10.52 15.71 3.62
N LYS A 29 11.66 15.07 3.30
CA LYS A 29 11.77 13.83 2.50
C LYS A 29 11.81 12.57 3.36
N HIS A 30 11.46 12.66 4.65
CA HIS A 30 11.15 11.49 5.48
C HIS A 30 9.68 11.04 5.33
N THR A 31 8.86 11.78 4.57
CA THR A 31 7.48 11.41 4.25
C THR A 31 7.32 11.31 2.74
N ASN A 32 6.69 10.24 2.26
CA ASN A 32 6.35 10.01 0.86
C ASN A 32 4.89 9.58 0.74
N THR A 33 4.27 9.84 -0.42
CA THR A 33 2.89 9.45 -0.72
C THR A 33 2.86 8.42 -1.85
N VAL A 34 2.07 7.35 -1.66
CA VAL A 34 1.74 6.37 -2.69
C VAL A 34 0.23 6.39 -2.91
N THR A 35 -0.21 6.65 -4.14
CA THR A 35 -1.63 6.72 -4.50
C THR A 35 -2.06 5.39 -5.07
N VAL A 36 -3.17 4.83 -4.58
CA VAL A 36 -3.80 3.62 -5.13
C VAL A 36 -5.18 3.97 -5.68
N LEU A 37 -5.42 3.66 -6.95
CA LEU A 37 -6.71 3.81 -7.62
C LEU A 37 -7.51 2.49 -7.53
N ASN A 38 -8.76 2.59 -7.11
CA ASN A 38 -9.77 1.55 -7.29
C ASN A 38 -10.36 1.64 -8.72
N PRO A 39 -10.08 0.70 -9.64
CA PRO A 39 -10.64 0.72 -10.99
C PRO A 39 -12.08 0.19 -11.06
N TYR A 40 -12.62 -0.39 -9.99
CA TYR A 40 -13.88 -1.11 -9.97
C TYR A 40 -15.09 -0.20 -9.72
N ASP A 41 -16.27 -0.75 -9.99
CA ASP A 41 -17.59 -0.17 -9.71
C ASP A 41 -18.13 -0.58 -8.32
N ILE A 42 -17.25 -1.09 -7.45
CA ILE A 42 -17.55 -1.53 -6.07
C ILE A 42 -16.51 -1.00 -5.07
N ASP A 43 -16.90 -0.87 -3.80
CA ASP A 43 -15.99 -0.59 -2.70
C ASP A 43 -14.96 -1.73 -2.55
N ILE A 44 -13.66 -1.41 -2.55
CA ILE A 44 -12.60 -2.33 -2.14
C ILE A 44 -12.09 -1.98 -0.74
N SER A 45 -11.79 -2.97 0.08
CA SER A 45 -11.10 -2.79 1.37
C SER A 45 -9.60 -3.00 1.21
N TYR A 46 -8.80 -2.39 2.08
CA TYR A 46 -7.35 -2.52 2.08
C TYR A 46 -6.75 -2.73 3.47
N GLN A 47 -5.59 -3.37 3.50
CA GLN A 47 -4.69 -3.39 4.65
C GLN A 47 -3.23 -3.30 4.19
N VAL A 48 -2.49 -2.34 4.74
CA VAL A 48 -1.05 -2.17 4.50
C VAL A 48 -0.26 -2.96 5.54
N PHE A 49 0.85 -3.56 5.09
CA PHE A 49 1.86 -4.25 5.90
C PHE A 49 3.25 -3.73 5.50
N SER A 50 4.22 -3.81 6.40
CA SER A 50 5.65 -3.66 6.09
C SER A 50 6.36 -5.00 6.35
N THR A 51 7.48 -5.27 5.67
CA THR A 51 8.36 -6.41 6.00
C THR A 51 9.20 -6.17 7.24
N VAL A 52 9.32 -4.93 7.72
CA VAL A 52 10.02 -4.60 8.95
C VAL A 52 9.12 -4.96 10.14
N THR A 53 9.52 -5.96 10.92
CA THR A 53 8.85 -6.31 12.18
C THR A 53 9.19 -5.28 13.26
N GLY A 54 8.34 -4.26 13.36
CA GLY A 54 8.38 -3.22 14.39
C GLY A 54 7.93 -1.86 13.83
N ASP A 55 7.01 -1.18 14.50
CA ASP A 55 6.46 0.13 14.11
C ASP A 55 7.49 1.28 14.18
N GLU A 56 8.73 0.97 14.54
CA GLU A 56 9.82 1.91 14.82
C GLU A 56 10.49 2.47 13.56
N LYS A 57 10.62 1.70 12.48
CA LYS A 57 11.30 2.19 11.26
C LYS A 57 10.40 3.02 10.38
N TYR A 58 9.11 2.65 10.30
CA TYR A 58 8.13 3.27 9.42
C TYR A 58 6.75 3.42 10.07
N THR A 59 6.06 4.51 9.79
CA THR A 59 4.63 4.67 10.07
C THR A 59 3.85 4.77 8.77
N VAL A 60 2.75 4.02 8.67
CA VAL A 60 1.73 4.18 7.64
C VAL A 60 0.53 4.89 8.27
N VAL A 61 0.13 6.04 7.73
CA VAL A 61 -1.11 6.71 8.16
C VAL A 61 -2.31 5.92 7.64
N GLU A 62 -3.28 5.63 8.52
CA GLU A 62 -4.49 4.85 8.20
C GLU A 62 -4.19 3.53 7.48
N PRO A 63 -3.52 2.55 8.12
CA PRO A 63 -3.07 1.31 7.46
C PRO A 63 -4.21 0.34 7.08
N ARG A 64 -5.48 0.68 7.38
CA ARG A 64 -6.68 -0.11 7.05
C ARG A 64 -7.84 0.83 6.70
N GLY A 65 -8.67 0.43 5.75
CA GLY A 65 -9.87 1.17 5.35
C GLY A 65 -10.47 0.64 4.05
N SER A 66 -11.22 1.49 3.35
CA SER A 66 -11.76 1.18 2.02
C SER A 66 -11.51 2.31 1.01
N ILE A 67 -11.58 1.97 -0.29
CA ILE A 67 -11.51 2.89 -1.41
C ILE A 67 -12.82 2.76 -2.20
N LYS A 68 -13.51 3.88 -2.39
CA LYS A 68 -14.78 3.95 -3.12
C LYS A 68 -14.61 3.63 -4.62
N PRO A 69 -15.69 3.25 -5.35
CA PRO A 69 -15.63 2.95 -6.77
C PRO A 69 -15.00 4.09 -7.57
N LYS A 70 -14.08 3.80 -8.49
CA LYS A 70 -13.35 4.79 -9.31
C LYS A 70 -12.59 5.88 -8.54
N HIS A 71 -12.41 5.76 -7.22
CA HIS A 71 -11.67 6.72 -6.40
C HIS A 71 -10.24 6.27 -6.12
N CYS A 72 -9.39 7.24 -5.78
CA CYS A 72 -8.03 7.01 -5.28
C CYS A 72 -7.97 7.12 -3.75
N LYS A 73 -6.99 6.45 -3.14
CA LYS A 73 -6.54 6.68 -1.77
C LYS A 73 -5.04 6.95 -1.76
N ASP A 74 -4.65 8.03 -1.10
CA ASP A 74 -3.26 8.33 -0.80
C ASP A 74 -2.84 7.65 0.51
N PHE A 75 -1.73 6.91 0.44
CA PHE A 75 -1.05 6.29 1.56
C PHE A 75 0.19 7.11 1.91
N ILE A 76 0.18 7.69 3.11
CA ILE A 76 1.30 8.48 3.62
C ILE A 76 2.24 7.54 4.37
N LEU A 77 3.44 7.36 3.83
CA LEU A 77 4.52 6.56 4.37
C LEU A 77 5.56 7.49 5.00
N ARG A 78 5.80 7.36 6.30
CA ARG A 78 6.82 8.12 7.04
C ARG A 78 7.95 7.21 7.49
N HIS A 79 9.19 7.58 7.21
CA HIS A 79 10.39 6.96 7.76
C HIS A 79 10.75 7.62 9.11
N ASN A 80 10.83 6.81 10.17
CA ASN A 80 11.05 7.26 11.54
C ASN A 80 12.48 7.05 12.04
N ALA A 81 13.22 6.09 11.47
CA ALA A 81 14.63 5.82 11.78
C ALA A 81 15.63 6.23 10.65
N PRO A 82 15.70 7.50 10.23
CA PRO A 82 16.61 8.00 9.20
C PRO A 82 18.05 8.07 9.74
N TYR A 83 18.71 6.92 9.84
CA TYR A 83 20.08 6.78 10.33
C TYR A 83 21.01 6.31 9.20
N PRO A 84 22.32 6.61 9.25
CA PRO A 84 23.26 6.15 8.21
C PRO A 84 23.28 4.62 8.03
N SER A 85 23.01 3.87 9.09
CA SER A 85 22.86 2.40 9.07
C SER A 85 21.64 1.89 8.29
N ASN A 86 20.67 2.76 7.99
CA ASN A 86 19.49 2.45 7.16
C ASN A 86 19.63 2.97 5.72
N CYS A 87 20.71 3.66 5.37
CA CYS A 87 20.95 4.12 4.00
C CYS A 87 21.34 2.94 3.09
N GLY A 88 20.80 2.91 1.86
CA GLY A 88 21.01 1.81 0.91
C GLY A 88 20.28 0.51 1.25
N VAL A 89 19.43 0.49 2.29
CA VAL A 89 18.58 -0.65 2.64
C VAL A 89 17.23 -0.55 1.92
N THR A 90 16.83 -1.61 1.22
CA THR A 90 15.51 -1.72 0.58
C THR A 90 14.57 -2.59 1.42
N ASP A 91 13.56 -1.95 2.02
CA ASP A 91 12.44 -2.63 2.69
C ASP A 91 11.20 -2.69 1.78
N LYS A 92 10.25 -3.59 2.07
CA LYS A 92 9.03 -3.75 1.27
C LYS A 92 7.77 -3.39 2.03
N PHE A 93 6.83 -2.78 1.31
CA PHE A 93 5.46 -2.54 1.77
C PHE A 93 4.50 -3.37 0.94
N ARG A 94 3.51 -3.97 1.59
CA ARG A 94 2.51 -4.81 0.95
C ARG A 94 1.12 -4.27 1.21
N ILE A 95 0.45 -3.80 0.17
CA ILE A 95 -0.96 -3.41 0.24
C ILE A 95 -1.80 -4.63 -0.15
N LYS A 96 -2.48 -5.23 0.82
CA LYS A 96 -3.49 -6.26 0.54
C LYS A 96 -4.80 -5.57 0.21
N ILE A 97 -5.31 -5.83 -0.99
CA ILE A 97 -6.65 -5.43 -1.44
C ILE A 97 -7.59 -6.61 -1.22
N TYR A 98 -8.82 -6.30 -0.80
CA TYR A 98 -9.91 -7.22 -0.54
C TYR A 98 -11.15 -6.69 -1.24
N ASP A 99 -11.78 -7.52 -2.07
CA ASP A 99 -13.14 -7.26 -2.49
C ASP A 99 -14.10 -7.53 -1.30
N ASN A 100 -14.98 -6.58 -1.00
CA ASN A 100 -15.97 -6.69 0.06
C ASN A 100 -17.06 -7.73 -0.23
N VAL A 101 -17.23 -8.15 -1.48
CA VAL A 101 -18.18 -9.19 -1.91
C VAL A 101 -17.57 -10.59 -1.76
N THR A 102 -16.29 -10.80 -2.11
CA THR A 102 -15.66 -12.15 -2.16
C THR A 102 -14.57 -12.45 -1.11
N LYS A 103 -14.07 -11.45 -0.37
CA LYS A 103 -13.04 -11.59 0.68
C LYS A 103 -11.68 -12.19 0.23
N GLN A 104 -11.31 -12.15 -1.06
CA GLN A 104 -10.03 -12.70 -1.56
C GLN A 104 -8.87 -11.68 -1.61
N VAL A 105 -7.64 -12.21 -1.79
CA VAL A 105 -6.36 -11.69 -1.22
C VAL A 105 -5.20 -12.16 -2.12
N SER A 106 -4.12 -11.44 -2.47
CA SER A 106 -3.67 -10.03 -2.31
C SER A 106 -2.41 -9.77 -3.19
N ILE A 107 -1.91 -8.54 -3.24
CA ILE A 107 -0.75 -8.10 -4.07
C ILE A 107 0.59 -8.24 -3.34
N ASN A 108 1.68 -8.43 -4.09
CA ASN A 108 3.07 -8.17 -3.67
C ASN A 108 3.64 -7.04 -4.56
N LEU A 109 4.27 -6.05 -3.93
CA LEU A 109 5.15 -5.06 -4.54
C LEU A 109 6.55 -5.27 -3.93
#